data_AF-A0A565BRU7-F1
#
_entry.id   AF-A0A565BRU7-F1
#
_cell.length_a   1.000
_cell.length_b   1.000
_cell.length_c   1.000
_cell.angle_alpha   90.00
_cell.angle_beta   90.00
_cell.angle_gamma   90.00
#
_symmetry.space_group_name_H-M   'P 1'
#
loop_
_entity.id
_entity.type
_entity.pdbx_description
1 polymer ?
#
loop_
_entity_poly.entity_id
_entity_poly.type
_entity_poly.pdbx_seq_one_letter_code
_entity_poly.pdbx_strand_id
1 'polypeptide(L)'
;MRKGAMNEDKKKRARREEFVKEQVRAAKKARREATAARMRAIEEMSEDDRQAFESIKVYKFYPQPPPDFLGLIKVSYINRYYGKAHLVL
;
A
#
# COMPACT_ATOMS: atom_id res chain seq x y z
N MET A 1 25.35 4.23 44.38
CA MET A 1 23.87 4.08 44.24
C MET A 1 23.37 4.10 42.78
N ARG A 2 24.04 3.44 41.79
CA ARG A 2 23.63 3.49 40.36
C ARG A 2 22.94 2.23 39.80
N LYS A 3 22.85 1.14 40.57
CA LYS A 3 22.32 -0.15 40.07
C LYS A 3 20.79 -0.22 39.98
N GLY A 4 20.06 0.52 40.82
CA GLY A 4 18.58 0.53 40.81
C GLY A 4 17.98 1.22 39.58
N ALA A 5 18.48 2.41 39.22
CA ALA A 5 18.01 3.18 38.06
C ALA A 5 18.22 2.42 36.73
N MET A 6 19.37 1.77 36.57
CA MET A 6 19.68 0.92 35.41
C MET A 6 18.74 -0.29 35.25
N ASN A 7 18.12 -0.77 36.33
CA ASN A 7 17.16 -1.88 36.27
C ASN A 7 15.76 -1.41 35.86
N GLU A 8 15.34 -0.25 36.38
CA GLU A 8 14.06 0.37 36.01
C GLU A 8 14.02 0.78 34.54
N ASP A 9 15.10 1.33 34.00
CA ASP A 9 15.17 1.70 32.59
C ASP A 9 15.12 0.48 31.66
N LYS A 10 15.76 -0.63 32.06
CA LYS A 10 15.66 -1.93 31.36
C LYS A 10 14.22 -2.45 31.36
N LYS A 11 13.54 -2.39 32.51
CA LYS A 11 12.14 -2.83 32.65
C LYS A 11 11.20 -1.98 31.80
N LYS A 12 11.37 -0.65 31.79
CA LYS A 12 10.61 0.27 30.95
C LYS A 12 10.83 0.00 29.45
N ARG A 13 12.07 -0.28 29.05
CA ARG A 13 12.41 -0.64 27.67
C ARG A 13 11.72 -1.96 27.27
N ALA A 14 11.82 -3.00 28.09
CA ALA A 14 11.18 -4.29 27.82
C ALA A 14 9.66 -4.15 27.65
N ARG A 15 9.00 -3.40 28.54
CA ARG A 15 7.55 -3.12 28.43
C ARG A 15 7.19 -2.39 27.13
N ARG A 16 8.01 -1.43 26.70
CA ARG A 16 7.78 -0.71 25.44
C ARG A 16 7.97 -1.64 24.23
N GLU A 17 9.00 -2.47 24.24
CA GLU A 17 9.26 -3.44 23.18
C GLU A 17 8.13 -4.46 23.04
N GLU A 18 7.59 -4.95 24.16
CA GLU A 18 6.44 -5.85 24.18
C GLU A 18 5.18 -5.17 23.61
N PHE A 19 4.86 -3.96 24.08
CA PHE A 19 3.74 -3.18 23.56
C PHE A 19 3.84 -2.94 22.04
N VAL A 20 5.03 -2.57 21.54
CA VAL A 20 5.24 -2.39 20.10
C VAL A 20 5.04 -3.70 19.33
N LYS A 21 5.53 -4.84 19.87
CA LYS A 21 5.34 -6.16 19.24
C LYS A 21 3.86 -6.54 19.15
N GLU A 22 3.07 -6.28 20.20
CA GLU A 22 1.63 -6.54 20.19
C GLU A 22 0.90 -5.69 19.16
N GLN A 23 1.18 -4.38 19.11
CA GLN A 23 0.59 -3.49 18.11
C GLN A 23 0.93 -3.90 16.67
N VAL A 24 2.18 -4.30 16.41
CA VAL A 24 2.59 -4.80 15.09
C VAL A 24 1.86 -6.11 14.74
N ARG A 25 1.69 -7.03 15.70
CA ARG A 25 0.94 -8.28 15.49
C ARG A 25 -0.53 -7.99 15.18
N ALA A 26 -1.17 -7.11 15.93
CA ALA A 26 -2.55 -6.68 15.70
C ALA A 26 -2.72 -6.06 14.31
N ALA A 27 -1.85 -5.11 13.94
CA ALA A 27 -1.88 -4.47 12.62
C ALA A 27 -1.65 -5.47 11.47
N LYS A 28 -0.74 -6.44 11.65
CA LYS A 28 -0.54 -7.51 10.65
C LYS A 28 -1.77 -8.41 10.51
N LYS A 29 -2.43 -8.74 11.62
CA LYS A 29 -3.67 -9.53 11.60
C LYS A 29 -4.78 -8.79 10.85
N ALA A 30 -5.02 -7.52 11.19
CA ALA A 30 -6.01 -6.68 10.51
C ALA A 30 -5.72 -6.55 9.00
N ARG A 31 -4.45 -6.38 8.60
CA ARG A 31 -4.07 -6.34 7.18
C ARG A 31 -4.35 -7.65 6.46
N ARG A 32 -4.10 -8.80 7.10
CA ARG A 32 -4.40 -10.13 6.53
C ARG A 32 -5.90 -10.31 6.34
N GLU A 33 -6.70 -9.95 7.33
CA GLU A 33 -8.16 -10.02 7.27
C GLU A 33 -8.72 -9.10 6.19
N ALA A 34 -8.24 -7.85 6.09
CA ALA A 34 -8.63 -6.93 5.02
C ALA A 34 -8.25 -7.45 3.62
N THR A 35 -7.11 -8.13 3.50
CA THR A 35 -6.69 -8.75 2.22
C THR A 35 -7.58 -9.94 1.88
N ALA A 36 -7.88 -10.80 2.85
CA ALA A 36 -8.77 -11.94 2.66
C ALA A 36 -10.19 -11.49 2.30
N ALA A 37 -10.72 -10.45 2.95
CA ALA A 37 -12.02 -9.89 2.62
C ALA A 37 -12.08 -9.34 1.18
N ARG A 38 -11.00 -8.67 0.72
CA ARG A 38 -10.90 -8.21 -0.68
C ARG A 38 -10.87 -9.38 -1.66
N MET A 39 -10.11 -10.42 -1.37
CA MET A 39 -10.06 -11.62 -2.24
C MET A 39 -11.40 -12.32 -2.31
N ARG A 40 -12.08 -12.49 -1.17
CA ARG A 40 -13.44 -13.04 -1.13
C ARG A 40 -14.43 -12.20 -1.94
N ALA A 41 -14.38 -10.88 -1.81
CA ALA A 41 -15.22 -10.00 -2.62
C ALA A 41 -14.98 -10.19 -4.13
N ILE A 42 -13.73 -10.43 -4.56
CA ILE A 42 -13.41 -10.73 -5.96
C ILE A 42 -13.90 -12.14 -6.37
N GLU A 43 -13.78 -13.13 -5.49
CA GLU A 43 -14.26 -14.49 -5.69
C GLU A 43 -15.80 -14.59 -5.73
N GLU A 44 -16.49 -13.68 -5.06
CA GLU A 44 -17.95 -13.57 -5.04
C GLU A 44 -18.50 -12.63 -6.13
N MET A 45 -17.64 -11.90 -6.87
CA MET A 45 -18.09 -11.08 -8.00
C MET A 45 -18.81 -11.93 -9.06
N SER A 46 -19.85 -11.34 -9.66
CA SER A 46 -20.57 -11.95 -10.78
C SER A 46 -19.65 -12.14 -11.99
N GLU A 47 -19.96 -13.11 -12.85
CA GLU A 47 -19.19 -13.34 -14.08
C GLU A 47 -19.22 -12.13 -15.01
N ASP A 48 -20.35 -11.43 -15.08
CA ASP A 48 -20.52 -10.21 -15.87
C ASP A 48 -19.60 -9.09 -15.37
N ASP A 49 -19.53 -8.88 -14.05
CA ASP A 49 -18.63 -7.88 -13.46
C ASP A 49 -17.16 -8.23 -13.73
N ARG A 50 -16.79 -9.51 -13.64
CA ARG A 50 -15.42 -9.96 -13.95
C ARG A 50 -15.05 -9.66 -15.40
N GLN A 51 -15.91 -10.01 -16.35
CA GLN A 51 -15.68 -9.72 -17.77
C GLN A 51 -15.61 -8.21 -18.04
N ALA A 52 -16.44 -7.42 -17.35
CA ALA A 52 -16.37 -5.96 -17.42
C ALA A 52 -15.00 -5.45 -16.94
N PHE A 53 -14.50 -5.90 -15.78
CA PHE A 53 -13.19 -5.49 -15.27
C PHE A 53 -12.02 -5.94 -16.16
N GLU A 54 -12.09 -7.12 -16.76
CA GLU A 54 -11.06 -7.62 -17.69
C GLU A 54 -11.02 -6.83 -19.00
N SER A 55 -12.16 -6.33 -19.47
CA SER A 55 -12.26 -5.57 -20.73
C SER A 55 -11.96 -4.07 -20.58
N ILE A 56 -11.92 -3.54 -19.34
CA ILE A 56 -11.63 -2.12 -19.09
C ILE A 56 -10.21 -1.76 -19.53
N LYS A 57 -10.11 -0.81 -20.46
CA LYS A 57 -8.84 -0.20 -20.89
C LYS A 57 -8.58 1.09 -20.14
N VAL A 58 -7.46 1.13 -19.42
CA VAL A 58 -6.97 2.32 -18.70
C VAL A 58 -5.95 3.06 -19.56
N TYR A 59 -6.28 4.28 -19.95
CA TYR A 59 -5.42 5.19 -20.71
C TYR A 59 -4.87 6.29 -19.79
N LYS A 60 -3.60 6.63 -19.96
CA LYS A 60 -3.00 7.81 -19.30
C LYS A 60 -2.71 8.88 -20.34
N PHE A 61 -3.26 10.06 -20.10
CA PHE A 61 -3.02 11.22 -20.95
C PHE A 61 -2.04 12.16 -20.25
N TYR A 62 -0.86 12.35 -20.84
CA TYR A 62 0.08 13.36 -20.36
C TYR A 62 -0.16 14.66 -21.14
N PRO A 63 -0.28 15.81 -20.46
CA PRO A 63 -0.40 17.09 -21.14
C PRO A 63 0.83 17.30 -22.03
N GLN A 64 0.61 17.86 -23.23
CA GLN A 64 1.73 18.20 -24.10
C GLN A 64 2.55 19.31 -23.45
N PRO A 65 3.86 19.11 -23.23
CA PRO A 65 4.72 20.15 -22.71
C PRO A 65 4.85 21.29 -23.74
N PRO A 66 4.96 22.55 -23.29
CA PRO A 66 5.26 23.66 -24.20
C PRO A 66 6.65 23.46 -24.85
N PRO A 67 6.95 24.14 -25.97
CA PRO A 67 8.18 23.96 -26.75
C PRO A 67 9.47 24.08 -25.92
N ASP A 68 9.44 24.90 -24.87
CA ASP A 68 10.58 25.18 -23.98
C ASP A 68 10.78 24.12 -22.88
N PHE A 69 9.89 23.12 -22.78
CA PHE A 69 9.87 22.18 -21.67
C PHE A 69 10.33 20.79 -22.10
N LEU A 70 11.60 20.48 -21.80
CA LEU A 70 12.32 19.30 -22.30
C LEU A 70 12.14 18.00 -21.48
N GLY A 71 11.15 17.89 -20.57
CA GLY A 71 11.34 17.01 -19.41
C GLY A 71 10.23 16.04 -18.97
N LEU A 72 9.12 15.87 -19.68
CA LEU A 72 8.07 14.96 -19.20
C LEU A 72 8.29 13.52 -19.70
N ILE A 73 8.95 12.70 -18.87
CA ILE A 73 9.11 11.26 -19.17
C ILE A 73 7.76 10.56 -18.96
N LYS A 74 7.14 10.17 -20.08
CA LYS A 74 5.93 9.36 -20.08
C LYS A 74 6.26 7.95 -19.60
N VAL A 75 5.62 7.51 -18.51
CA VAL A 75 5.80 6.17 -17.94
C VAL A 75 4.45 5.44 -17.83
N SER A 76 4.48 4.12 -18.06
CA SER A 76 3.30 3.24 -17.98
C SER A 76 2.75 3.11 -16.56
N TYR A 77 3.61 3.30 -15.56
CA TYR A 77 3.24 3.49 -14.16
C TYR A 77 3.36 4.99 -13.83
N ILE A 78 2.28 5.61 -13.34
CA ILE A 78 2.34 6.97 -12.76
C ILE A 78 2.52 6.76 -11.25
N ASN A 79 3.11 7.73 -10.54
CA ASN A 79 3.28 7.80 -9.08
C ASN A 79 2.53 6.70 -8.33
N ARG A 80 3.26 5.89 -7.53
CA ARG A 80 2.88 4.66 -6.78
C ARG A 80 1.39 4.36 -6.51
N TYR A 81 0.57 5.39 -6.38
CA TYR A 81 -0.88 5.41 -6.18
C TYR A 81 -1.75 5.05 -7.39
N TYR A 82 -1.37 5.38 -8.64
CA TYR A 82 -2.27 5.27 -9.81
C TYR A 82 -2.06 4.02 -10.68
N GLY A 83 -1.19 3.10 -10.27
CA GLY A 83 -1.02 1.80 -10.91
C GLY A 83 -0.50 1.87 -12.37
N LYS A 84 -0.65 0.76 -13.10
CA LYS A 84 -0.19 0.58 -14.48
C LYS A 84 -1.31 0.89 -15.47
N ALA A 85 -1.01 1.63 -16.54
CA ALA A 85 -1.92 1.82 -17.67
C ALA A 85 -1.62 0.82 -18.78
N HIS A 86 -2.65 0.58 -19.61
CA HIS A 86 -2.53 -0.25 -20.81
C HIS A 86 -1.85 0.52 -21.94
N LEU A 87 -2.14 1.81 -22.05
CA LEU A 87 -1.55 2.71 -23.03
C LEU A 87 -1.23 4.07 -22.39
N VAL A 88 -0.12 4.64 -22.85
CA VAL A 88 0.33 5.99 -22.47
C VAL A 88 0.28 6.86 -23.71
N LEU A 89 -0.48 7.96 -23.63
CA LEU A 89 -0.72 8.92 -24.70
C LEU A 89 -0.14 10.29 -24.37
#